data_AF-A0A0F0CP81-F1
#
_entry.id   AF-A0A0F0CP81-F1
#
_cell.length_a   1.000
_cell.length_b   1.000
_cell.length_c   1.000
_cell.angle_alpha   90.00
_cell.angle_beta   90.00
_cell.angle_gamma   90.00
#
_symmetry.space_group_name_H-M   'P 1'
#
loop_
_entity.id
_entity.type
_entity.pdbx_description
1 polymer ?
#
loop_
_entity_poly.entity_id
_entity_poly.type
_entity_poly.pdbx_seq_one_letter_code
_entity_poly.pdbx_strand_id
1 'polypeptide(L)'
;MKIIIFFLTLVLPITPLSFALAEKNNIIKNSSIFIQRPIETWKNEKFIFHTKPLSLRKFYYPNIVRKNISPDSMQNIHPPYEECAGRIGTIEKIIPNNKGEFLVTIKMDDTGAIYDAESKGTCIDGLIALKDIANAQKSFMGKSFYYLDQNILTYNEKTGEYKPVYAKKYSCIKIIGVEPGLDNKTPVRLLLETNNEQKGFIDINLSGTNVPKNISKKNRFYDYFSMENPESWTNDIKNLIEIKMVKPGMTISQARMSWGEPDYIEIKSDVATKQEKWIYPYNDTLFFENGILKKSEKSILETTEQKK
;
A
#
# COMPACT_ATOMS: atom_id res chain seq x y z
N MET A 1 51.06 -33.67 21.94
CA MET A 1 50.48 -32.48 22.62
C MET A 1 49.75 -31.65 21.57
N LYS A 2 48.41 -31.73 21.50
CA LYS A 2 47.59 -31.00 20.51
C LYS A 2 46.94 -29.80 21.21
N ILE A 3 47.27 -28.59 20.78
CA ILE A 3 46.67 -27.34 21.26
C ILE A 3 45.37 -27.14 20.49
N ILE A 4 44.24 -27.17 21.20
CA ILE A 4 42.91 -26.83 20.67
C ILE A 4 42.73 -25.32 20.92
N ILE A 5 42.67 -24.54 19.84
CA ILE A 5 42.34 -23.11 19.88
C ILE A 5 40.82 -22.98 19.84
N PHE A 6 40.21 -22.54 20.93
CA PHE A 6 38.81 -22.13 20.96
C PHE A 6 38.69 -20.73 20.35
N PHE A 7 38.03 -20.63 19.19
CA PHE A 7 37.55 -19.35 18.67
C PHE A 7 36.32 -18.93 19.47
N LEU A 8 36.48 -17.99 20.39
CA LEU A 8 35.39 -17.31 21.06
C LEU A 8 34.83 -16.27 20.07
N THR A 9 33.78 -16.60 19.32
CA THR A 9 33.03 -15.62 18.53
C THR A 9 32.33 -14.64 19.47
N LEU A 10 32.90 -13.45 19.60
CA LEU A 10 32.31 -12.33 20.31
C LEU A 10 31.05 -11.87 19.54
N VAL A 11 29.87 -12.30 20.00
CA VAL A 11 28.60 -11.76 19.51
C VAL A 11 28.42 -10.39 20.14
N LEU A 12 28.82 -9.34 19.43
CA LEU A 12 28.56 -7.97 19.86
C LEU A 12 27.04 -7.72 19.85
N PRO A 13 26.46 -7.13 20.91
CA PRO A 13 25.05 -6.75 20.90
C PRO A 13 24.86 -5.68 19.81
N ILE A 14 24.04 -6.00 18.82
CA ILE A 14 23.65 -5.04 17.78
C ILE A 14 22.88 -3.92 18.49
N THR A 15 23.48 -2.74 18.55
CA THR A 15 22.86 -1.60 19.21
C THR A 15 21.62 -1.15 18.43
N PRO A 16 20.58 -0.63 19.10
CA PRO A 16 19.35 -0.14 18.44
C PRO A 16 19.61 0.95 17.38
N LEU A 17 20.76 1.63 17.48
CA LEU A 17 21.21 2.62 16.50
C LEU A 17 21.54 1.99 15.12
N SER A 18 22.07 0.76 15.07
CA SER A 18 22.33 0.05 13.81
C SER A 18 21.05 -0.38 13.10
N PHE A 19 20.00 -0.73 13.86
CA PHE A 19 18.69 -1.07 13.30
C PHE A 19 18.00 0.14 12.70
N ALA A 20 17.96 1.26 13.42
CA ALA A 20 17.35 2.51 12.92
C ALA A 20 18.02 3.02 11.63
N LEU A 21 19.34 2.83 11.49
CA LEU A 21 20.08 3.22 10.29
C LEU A 21 19.79 2.29 9.10
N ALA A 22 19.67 0.98 9.34
CA ALA A 22 19.30 -0.01 8.31
C ALA A 22 17.85 0.19 7.82
N GLU A 23 16.91 0.52 8.71
CA GLU A 23 15.53 0.86 8.37
C GLU A 23 15.46 2.15 7.56
N LYS A 24 16.13 3.22 8.00
CA LYS A 24 16.18 4.48 7.25
C LYS A 24 16.76 4.27 5.84
N ASN A 25 17.81 3.45 5.70
CA ASN A 25 18.41 3.13 4.41
C ASN A 25 17.49 2.28 3.52
N ASN A 26 16.74 1.31 4.09
CA ASN A 26 15.76 0.53 3.32
C ASN A 26 14.52 1.34 2.92
N ILE A 27 14.04 2.22 3.80
CA ILE A 27 12.94 3.15 3.51
C ILE A 27 13.36 4.15 2.42
N ILE A 28 14.57 4.70 2.49
CA ILE A 28 15.12 5.60 1.46
C ILE A 28 15.36 4.86 0.14
N LYS A 29 15.85 3.62 0.19
CA LYS A 29 16.07 2.81 -1.02
C LYS A 29 14.75 2.44 -1.68
N ASN A 30 13.73 2.07 -0.91
CA ASN A 30 12.39 1.79 -1.46
C ASN A 30 11.66 3.06 -1.91
N SER A 31 11.82 4.20 -1.23
CA SER A 31 11.17 5.46 -1.64
C SER A 31 11.68 5.96 -3.00
N SER A 32 12.96 5.73 -3.31
CA SER A 32 13.53 6.07 -4.62
C SER A 32 12.99 5.22 -5.79
N ILE A 33 12.39 4.06 -5.52
CA ILE A 33 11.83 3.18 -6.56
C ILE A 33 10.36 3.54 -6.85
N PHE A 34 9.63 4.04 -5.85
CA PHE A 34 8.22 4.38 -5.94
C PHE A 34 7.99 5.89 -6.11
N ILE A 35 8.54 6.45 -7.17
CA ILE A 35 8.41 7.89 -7.48
C ILE A 35 7.11 8.14 -8.25
N GLN A 36 6.31 9.08 -7.74
CA GLN A 36 5.13 9.57 -8.43
C GLN A 36 5.54 10.23 -9.76
N ARG A 37 5.02 9.70 -10.86
CA ARG A 37 5.21 10.22 -12.22
C ARG A 37 4.00 11.05 -12.63
N PRO A 38 4.14 12.36 -12.89
CA PRO A 38 3.04 13.22 -13.35
C PRO A 38 2.71 12.93 -14.84
N ILE A 39 1.47 13.21 -15.28
CA ILE A 39 0.93 12.78 -16.60
C ILE A 39 1.83 13.23 -17.76
N GLU A 40 2.37 14.43 -17.67
CA GLU A 40 3.26 15.08 -18.63
C GLU A 40 4.50 14.25 -18.96
N THR A 41 4.91 13.38 -18.01
CA THR A 41 6.09 12.52 -18.15
C THR A 41 5.77 11.13 -18.70
N TRP A 42 4.49 10.82 -18.95
CA TRP A 42 4.07 9.46 -19.32
C TRP A 42 4.37 9.09 -20.77
N LYS A 43 4.93 9.97 -21.60
CA LYS A 43 5.26 9.63 -22.98
C LYS A 43 6.18 8.41 -23.04
N ASN A 44 5.81 7.40 -23.83
CA ASN A 44 6.45 6.09 -23.95
C ASN A 44 6.37 5.20 -22.69
N GLU A 45 5.68 5.61 -21.63
CA GLU A 45 5.38 4.74 -20.49
C GLU A 45 4.23 3.79 -20.85
N LYS A 46 4.23 2.61 -20.21
CA LYS A 46 3.26 1.55 -20.46
C LYS A 46 2.22 1.46 -19.35
N PHE A 47 0.98 1.28 -19.77
CA PHE A 47 -0.17 1.13 -18.89
C PHE A 47 -0.95 -0.12 -19.26
N ILE A 48 -1.45 -0.82 -18.24
CA ILE A 48 -2.41 -1.91 -18.41
C ILE A 48 -3.81 -1.39 -18.11
N PHE A 49 -4.78 -1.78 -18.93
CA PHE A 49 -6.18 -1.51 -18.65
C PHE A 49 -6.64 -2.42 -17.52
N HIS A 50 -7.08 -1.84 -16.40
CA HIS A 50 -7.43 -2.64 -15.23
C HIS A 50 -8.65 -3.52 -15.52
N THR A 51 -8.65 -4.72 -14.95
CA THR A 51 -9.83 -5.59 -14.98
C THR A 51 -10.87 -5.06 -13.99
N LYS A 52 -12.12 -5.51 -14.12
CA LYS A 52 -13.22 -5.09 -13.24
C LYS A 52 -13.84 -6.31 -12.56
N PRO A 53 -14.39 -6.16 -11.34
CA PRO A 53 -15.26 -7.17 -10.74
C PRO A 53 -16.39 -7.57 -11.69
N LEU A 54 -16.84 -8.83 -11.62
CA LEU A 54 -17.86 -9.39 -12.52
C LEU A 54 -19.08 -8.47 -12.71
N SER A 55 -19.60 -7.87 -11.64
CA SER A 55 -20.77 -6.97 -11.66
C SER A 55 -20.56 -5.67 -12.46
N LEU A 56 -19.31 -5.28 -12.69
CA LEU A 56 -18.92 -4.05 -13.36
C LEU A 56 -18.39 -4.26 -14.80
N ARG A 57 -18.22 -5.51 -15.24
CA ARG A 57 -17.71 -5.84 -16.59
C ARG A 57 -18.68 -5.42 -17.71
N LYS A 58 -19.97 -5.29 -17.41
CA LYS A 58 -20.98 -4.74 -18.34
C LYS A 58 -20.77 -3.25 -18.68
N PHE A 59 -19.93 -2.53 -17.94
CA PHE A 59 -19.65 -1.11 -18.17
C PHE A 59 -18.34 -0.94 -18.93
N TYR A 60 -18.36 -0.09 -19.96
CA TYR A 60 -17.20 0.33 -20.73
C TYR A 60 -16.23 1.21 -19.91
N TYR A 61 -15.12 1.62 -20.52
CA TYR A 61 -14.17 2.58 -19.94
C TYR A 61 -14.60 4.01 -20.27
N PRO A 62 -15.20 4.78 -19.33
CA PRO A 62 -15.98 5.96 -19.67
C PRO A 62 -15.17 7.14 -20.18
N ASN A 63 -13.89 7.24 -19.80
CA ASN A 63 -13.02 8.34 -20.24
C ASN A 63 -12.10 7.93 -21.40
N ILE A 64 -12.34 6.77 -22.02
CA ILE A 64 -11.51 6.22 -23.10
C ILE A 64 -12.37 6.09 -24.35
N VAL A 65 -11.89 6.64 -25.46
CA VAL A 65 -12.59 6.66 -26.74
C VAL A 65 -11.68 6.10 -27.83
N ARG A 66 -12.25 5.31 -28.75
CA ARG A 66 -11.50 4.85 -29.93
C ARG A 66 -11.18 6.03 -30.84
N LYS A 67 -9.99 6.03 -31.42
CA LYS A 67 -9.60 6.97 -32.47
C LYS A 67 -9.95 6.39 -33.84
N ASN A 68 -10.26 7.26 -34.81
CA ASN A 68 -10.58 6.90 -36.20
C ASN A 68 -11.87 6.08 -36.39
N ILE A 69 -12.88 6.34 -35.56
CA ILE A 69 -14.20 5.74 -35.74
C ILE A 69 -14.92 6.46 -36.88
N SER A 70 -15.56 5.70 -37.78
CA SER A 70 -16.45 6.27 -38.79
C SER A 70 -17.56 7.12 -38.12
N PRO A 71 -17.91 8.30 -38.66
CA PRO A 71 -18.98 9.16 -38.12
C PRO A 71 -20.31 8.43 -37.85
N ASP A 72 -20.61 7.39 -38.64
CA ASP A 72 -21.85 6.61 -38.53
C ASP A 72 -21.87 5.66 -37.33
N SER A 73 -20.75 5.50 -36.62
CA SER A 73 -20.58 4.53 -35.52
C SER A 73 -20.48 5.19 -34.14
N MET A 74 -21.16 6.34 -33.94
CA MET A 74 -21.16 7.05 -32.65
C MET A 74 -21.62 6.20 -31.46
N GLN A 75 -22.39 5.13 -31.69
CA GLN A 75 -22.81 4.19 -30.64
C GLN A 75 -21.64 3.35 -30.08
N ASN A 76 -20.51 3.30 -30.77
CA ASN A 76 -19.32 2.50 -30.41
C ASN A 76 -18.09 3.39 -30.13
N ILE A 77 -18.30 4.59 -29.57
CA ILE A 77 -17.17 5.49 -29.27
C ILE A 77 -16.28 4.93 -28.15
N HIS A 78 -16.90 4.32 -27.14
CA HIS A 78 -16.18 3.71 -26.04
C HIS A 78 -15.89 2.22 -26.31
N PRO A 79 -14.69 1.73 -26.01
CA PRO A 79 -14.41 0.30 -26.11
C PRO A 79 -15.20 -0.50 -25.07
N PRO A 80 -15.77 -1.67 -25.44
CA PRO A 80 -16.33 -2.60 -24.47
C PRO A 80 -15.22 -3.13 -23.56
N TYR A 81 -15.62 -3.66 -22.42
CA TYR A 81 -14.67 -4.16 -21.41
C TYR A 81 -13.70 -5.19 -22.00
N GLU A 82 -14.21 -6.15 -22.75
CA GLU A 82 -13.47 -7.28 -23.32
C GLU A 82 -12.40 -6.84 -24.34
N GLU A 83 -12.56 -5.67 -24.95
CA GLU A 83 -11.62 -5.16 -25.95
C GLU A 83 -10.32 -4.65 -25.31
N CYS A 84 -10.39 -4.11 -24.09
CA CYS A 84 -9.24 -3.48 -23.45
C CYS A 84 -8.76 -4.19 -22.20
N ALA A 85 -9.64 -4.85 -21.43
CA ALA A 85 -9.32 -5.38 -20.11
C ALA A 85 -8.08 -6.29 -20.10
N GLY A 86 -7.13 -5.99 -19.20
CA GLY A 86 -5.89 -6.75 -19.05
C GLY A 86 -4.86 -6.52 -20.17
N ARG A 87 -5.18 -5.73 -21.20
CA ARG A 87 -4.29 -5.44 -22.31
C ARG A 87 -3.42 -4.22 -22.02
N ILE A 88 -2.27 -4.17 -22.69
CA ILE A 88 -1.24 -3.17 -22.46
C ILE A 88 -1.23 -2.15 -23.60
N GLY A 89 -1.15 -0.88 -23.24
CA GLY A 89 -0.93 0.20 -24.19
C GLY A 89 0.26 1.08 -23.80
N THR A 90 0.89 1.65 -24.81
CA THR A 90 1.96 2.63 -24.69
C THR A 90 1.40 4.03 -24.95
N ILE A 91 1.76 5.00 -24.10
CA ILE A 91 1.36 6.40 -24.30
C ILE A 91 2.18 7.02 -25.42
N GLU A 92 1.54 7.45 -26.51
CA GLU A 92 2.22 8.07 -27.66
C GLU A 92 2.24 9.59 -27.58
N LYS A 93 1.13 10.19 -27.11
CA LYS A 93 0.93 11.64 -27.11
C LYS A 93 0.22 12.09 -25.85
N ILE A 94 0.60 13.27 -25.36
CA ILE A 94 -0.03 13.95 -24.23
C ILE A 94 -0.26 15.40 -24.66
N ILE A 95 -1.48 15.89 -24.54
CA ILE A 95 -1.87 17.26 -24.88
C ILE A 95 -2.55 17.87 -23.66
N PRO A 96 -1.97 18.89 -23.01
CA PRO A 96 -2.67 19.62 -21.95
C PRO A 96 -3.85 20.39 -22.53
N ASN A 97 -4.93 20.51 -21.76
CA ASN A 97 -6.06 21.37 -22.07
C ASN A 97 -6.11 22.59 -21.13
N ASN A 98 -6.95 23.57 -21.47
CA ASN A 98 -7.05 24.84 -20.75
C ASN A 98 -7.65 24.71 -19.33
N LYS A 99 -8.10 23.51 -18.93
CA LYS A 99 -8.69 23.22 -17.63
C LYS A 99 -7.71 22.53 -16.68
N GLY A 100 -6.45 22.35 -17.10
CA GLY A 100 -5.45 21.60 -16.32
C GLY A 100 -5.64 20.08 -16.38
N GLU A 101 -6.36 19.59 -17.38
CA GLU A 101 -6.51 18.17 -17.70
C GLU A 101 -5.70 17.84 -18.95
N PHE A 102 -5.61 16.55 -19.29
CA PHE A 102 -4.81 16.05 -20.40
C PHE A 102 -5.64 15.16 -21.31
N LEU A 103 -5.48 15.35 -22.62
CA LEU A 103 -5.83 14.36 -23.62
C LEU A 103 -4.61 13.49 -23.88
N VAL A 104 -4.75 12.19 -23.65
CA VAL A 104 -3.67 11.21 -23.75
C VAL A 104 -4.00 10.19 -24.83
N THR A 105 -3.12 10.06 -25.82
CA THR A 105 -3.24 9.03 -26.87
C THR A 105 -2.48 7.77 -26.45
N ILE A 106 -3.19 6.64 -26.45
CA ILE A 106 -2.72 5.32 -26.04
C ILE A 106 -2.76 4.43 -27.28
N LYS A 107 -1.65 3.75 -27.58
CA LYS A 107 -1.60 2.73 -28.62
C LYS A 107 -1.45 1.36 -27.97
N MET A 108 -2.35 0.43 -28.29
CA MET A 108 -2.28 -0.94 -27.80
C MET A 108 -1.08 -1.66 -28.38
N ASP A 109 -0.31 -2.31 -27.51
CA ASP A 109 0.94 -2.96 -27.88
C ASP A 109 0.72 -4.18 -28.79
N ASP A 110 -0.42 -4.87 -28.63
CA ASP A 110 -0.73 -6.13 -29.33
C ASP A 110 -1.48 -5.96 -30.65
N THR A 111 -2.32 -4.92 -30.77
CA THR A 111 -3.20 -4.68 -31.92
C THR A 111 -2.86 -3.42 -32.70
N GLY A 112 -2.09 -2.51 -32.11
CA GLY A 112 -1.87 -1.18 -32.67
C GLY A 112 -3.12 -0.29 -32.65
N ALA A 113 -4.22 -0.73 -32.05
CA ALA A 113 -5.42 0.07 -31.88
C ALA A 113 -5.10 1.35 -31.08
N ILE A 114 -5.71 2.47 -31.46
CA ILE A 114 -5.42 3.78 -30.88
C ILE A 114 -6.66 4.29 -30.14
N TYR A 115 -6.44 4.73 -28.91
CA TYR A 115 -7.45 5.33 -28.06
C TYR A 115 -7.00 6.70 -27.61
N ASP A 116 -7.94 7.62 -27.46
CA ASP A 116 -7.73 8.87 -26.75
C ASP A 116 -8.42 8.76 -25.38
N ALA A 117 -7.77 9.28 -24.34
CA ALA A 117 -8.29 9.26 -22.98
C ALA A 117 -8.16 10.64 -22.33
N GLU A 118 -9.23 11.08 -21.68
CA GLU A 118 -9.26 12.35 -20.96
C GLU A 118 -8.96 12.14 -19.48
N SER A 119 -8.04 12.93 -18.93
CA SER A 119 -7.76 12.92 -17.50
C SER A 119 -8.82 13.70 -16.73
N LYS A 120 -9.10 13.26 -15.50
CA LYS A 120 -9.83 14.02 -14.48
C LYS A 120 -8.82 14.41 -13.41
N GLY A 121 -8.39 15.67 -13.46
CA GLY A 121 -7.23 16.14 -12.69
C GLY A 121 -5.98 15.33 -13.05
N THR A 122 -5.35 14.69 -12.06
CA THR A 122 -4.07 13.97 -12.20
C THR A 122 -4.20 12.48 -12.55
N CYS A 123 -5.38 12.02 -12.97
CA CYS A 123 -5.61 10.60 -13.26
C CYS A 123 -6.55 10.35 -14.44
N ILE A 124 -6.38 9.20 -15.08
CA ILE A 124 -7.22 8.62 -16.11
C ILE A 124 -7.74 7.29 -15.54
N ASP A 125 -9.05 7.23 -15.27
CA ASP A 125 -9.70 5.99 -14.84
C ASP A 125 -9.58 4.92 -15.92
N GLY A 126 -9.45 3.65 -15.53
CA GLY A 126 -9.23 2.56 -16.48
C GLY A 126 -7.78 2.08 -16.60
N LEU A 127 -6.79 2.85 -16.16
CA LEU A 127 -5.38 2.56 -16.42
C LEU A 127 -4.56 2.31 -15.14
N ILE A 128 -3.61 1.39 -15.21
CA ILE A 128 -2.63 1.09 -14.16
C ILE A 128 -1.23 1.19 -14.75
N ALA A 129 -0.34 1.93 -14.10
CA ALA A 129 1.05 2.06 -14.56
C ALA A 129 1.81 0.75 -14.35
N LEU A 130 2.29 0.12 -15.44
CA LEU A 130 3.00 -1.17 -15.36
C LEU A 130 4.29 -1.09 -14.55
N LYS A 131 4.92 0.08 -14.51
CA LYS A 131 6.14 0.32 -13.72
C LYS A 131 5.90 0.10 -12.22
N ASP A 132 4.71 0.39 -11.70
CA ASP A 132 4.38 0.12 -10.30
C ASP A 132 4.25 -1.39 -10.03
N ILE A 133 3.69 -2.15 -10.98
CA ILE A 133 3.61 -3.62 -10.91
C ILE A 133 5.01 -4.23 -10.93
N ALA A 134 5.86 -3.81 -11.88
CA ALA A 134 7.23 -4.30 -12.00
C ALA A 134 8.07 -3.96 -10.75
N ASN A 135 7.93 -2.74 -10.24
CA ASN A 135 8.62 -2.32 -9.02
C ASN A 135 8.14 -3.11 -7.80
N ALA A 136 6.83 -3.39 -7.69
CA ALA A 136 6.26 -4.23 -6.64
C ALA A 136 6.77 -5.67 -6.70
N GLN A 137 6.79 -6.28 -7.90
CA GLN A 137 7.37 -7.61 -8.11
C GLN A 137 8.82 -7.66 -7.61
N LYS A 138 9.66 -6.70 -8.03
CA LYS A 138 11.06 -6.62 -7.59
C LYS A 138 11.21 -6.39 -6.09
N SER A 139 10.33 -5.60 -5.50
CA SER A 139 10.47 -5.15 -4.12
C SER A 139 9.90 -6.14 -3.12
N PHE A 140 8.89 -6.92 -3.50
CA PHE A 140 8.05 -7.66 -2.55
C PHE A 140 7.90 -9.15 -2.86
N MET A 141 7.99 -9.59 -4.12
CA MET A 141 7.75 -10.98 -4.48
C MET A 141 8.65 -11.95 -3.69
N GLY A 142 8.05 -12.97 -3.10
CA GLY A 142 8.73 -14.03 -2.35
C GLY A 142 9.21 -13.61 -0.95
N LYS A 143 9.06 -12.33 -0.58
CA LYS A 143 9.44 -11.83 0.76
C LYS A 143 8.29 -11.99 1.73
N SER A 144 8.66 -12.04 3.01
CA SER A 144 7.69 -12.05 4.11
C SER A 144 7.71 -10.75 4.89
N PHE A 145 6.55 -10.33 5.35
CA PHE A 145 6.31 -9.11 6.11
C PHE A 145 5.30 -9.38 7.24
N TYR A 146 5.19 -8.46 8.17
CA TYR A 146 4.27 -8.57 9.31
C TYR A 146 3.02 -7.75 9.05
N TYR A 147 1.87 -8.40 9.04
CA TYR A 147 0.61 -7.77 8.63
C TYR A 147 0.02 -6.87 9.71
N LEU A 148 -0.37 -5.64 9.38
CA LEU A 148 -0.84 -4.66 10.36
C LEU A 148 -2.34 -4.74 10.65
N ASP A 149 -3.10 -5.43 9.81
CA ASP A 149 -4.55 -5.55 9.92
C ASP A 149 -4.96 -6.97 10.39
N GLN A 150 -6.26 -7.22 10.49
CA GLN A 150 -6.84 -8.47 10.99
C GLN A 150 -7.55 -9.29 9.90
N ASN A 151 -7.76 -8.73 8.71
CA ASN A 151 -8.53 -9.38 7.65
C ASN A 151 -7.84 -9.26 6.29
N ILE A 152 -7.54 -10.40 5.67
CA ILE A 152 -7.15 -10.47 4.27
C ILE A 152 -8.40 -10.72 3.43
N LEU A 153 -8.51 -10.08 2.27
CA LEU A 153 -9.62 -10.34 1.37
C LEU A 153 -9.32 -11.52 0.44
N THR A 154 -10.32 -12.34 0.18
CA THR A 154 -10.36 -13.29 -0.93
C THR A 154 -11.40 -12.84 -1.94
N TYR A 155 -11.23 -13.23 -3.21
CA TYR A 155 -12.16 -12.90 -4.28
C TYR A 155 -12.48 -14.17 -5.06
N ASN A 156 -13.76 -14.48 -5.18
CA ASN A 156 -14.24 -15.58 -5.99
C ASN A 156 -14.75 -15.03 -7.32
N GLU A 157 -14.02 -15.29 -8.41
CA GLU A 157 -14.41 -14.77 -9.74
C GLU A 157 -15.73 -15.35 -10.27
N LYS A 158 -16.11 -16.56 -9.84
CA LYS A 158 -17.36 -17.22 -10.30
C LYS A 158 -18.59 -16.57 -9.69
N THR A 159 -18.52 -16.22 -8.42
CA THR A 159 -19.65 -15.62 -7.68
C THR A 159 -19.55 -14.10 -7.60
N GLY A 160 -18.37 -13.53 -7.83
CA GLY A 160 -18.09 -12.11 -7.63
C GLY A 160 -18.00 -11.70 -6.15
N GLU A 161 -17.95 -12.66 -5.23
CA GLU A 161 -17.96 -12.39 -3.79
C GLU A 161 -16.56 -12.13 -3.22
N TYR A 162 -16.51 -11.23 -2.23
CA TYR A 162 -15.35 -11.04 -1.37
C TYR A 162 -15.61 -11.69 -0.02
N LYS A 163 -14.64 -12.43 0.51
CA LYS A 163 -14.72 -13.02 1.85
C LYS A 163 -13.47 -12.67 2.67
N PRO A 164 -13.62 -12.24 3.93
CA PRO A 164 -12.49 -12.04 4.81
C PRO A 164 -11.92 -13.38 5.24
N VAL A 165 -10.60 -13.46 5.25
CA VAL A 165 -9.81 -14.49 5.89
C VAL A 165 -9.13 -13.83 7.08
N TYR A 166 -9.36 -14.37 8.27
CA TYR A 166 -8.76 -13.83 9.48
C TYR A 166 -7.25 -14.06 9.46
N ALA A 167 -6.49 -12.96 9.53
CA ALA A 167 -5.06 -13.01 9.75
C ALA A 167 -4.77 -12.37 11.10
N LYS A 168 -4.04 -13.07 11.95
CA LYS A 168 -3.63 -12.49 13.22
C LYS A 168 -2.79 -11.24 12.96
N LYS A 169 -3.06 -10.15 13.69
CA LYS A 169 -2.26 -8.92 13.62
C LYS A 169 -0.79 -9.28 13.87
N TYR A 170 0.09 -8.83 12.99
CA TYR A 170 1.54 -9.10 12.92
C TYR A 170 1.92 -10.55 12.78
N SER A 171 1.02 -11.38 12.25
CA SER A 171 1.43 -12.64 11.66
C SER A 171 2.38 -12.38 10.49
N CYS A 172 3.37 -13.26 10.36
CA CYS A 172 4.21 -13.29 9.19
C CYS A 172 3.35 -13.72 7.99
N ILE A 173 3.37 -12.90 6.93
CA ILE A 173 2.68 -13.14 5.68
C ILE A 173 3.71 -13.09 4.56
N LYS A 174 3.66 -14.09 3.68
CA LYS A 174 4.47 -14.15 2.47
C LYS A 174 3.71 -13.53 1.30
N ILE A 175 4.40 -12.70 0.53
CA ILE A 175 3.89 -12.23 -0.76
C ILE A 175 4.24 -13.26 -1.82
N ILE A 176 3.23 -13.97 -2.31
CA ILE A 176 3.35 -15.09 -3.25
C ILE A 176 3.06 -14.67 -4.70
N GLY A 177 2.52 -13.47 -4.91
CA GLY A 177 2.17 -12.97 -6.22
C GLY A 177 2.01 -11.45 -6.23
N VAL A 178 2.14 -10.87 -7.42
CA VAL A 178 1.90 -9.43 -7.65
C VAL A 178 1.22 -9.29 -9.00
N GLU A 179 0.06 -8.64 -9.00
CA GLU A 179 -0.81 -8.49 -10.15
C GLU A 179 -1.32 -7.04 -10.25
N PRO A 180 -1.86 -6.61 -11.41
CA PRO A 180 -2.64 -5.39 -11.49
C PRO A 180 -3.86 -5.44 -10.57
N GLY A 181 -4.13 -4.34 -9.87
CA GLY A 181 -5.36 -4.15 -9.10
C GLY A 181 -6.60 -4.00 -9.98
N LEU A 182 -7.77 -3.90 -9.34
CA LEU A 182 -9.06 -3.75 -10.03
C LEU A 182 -9.50 -2.30 -10.24
N ASP A 183 -8.77 -1.34 -9.68
CA ASP A 183 -8.97 0.08 -9.89
C ASP A 183 -7.65 0.85 -9.86
N ASN A 184 -7.69 2.10 -10.32
CA ASN A 184 -6.52 2.98 -10.33
C ASN A 184 -6.18 3.59 -8.95
N LYS A 185 -7.04 3.44 -7.94
CA LYS A 185 -6.82 3.97 -6.58
C LYS A 185 -5.90 3.05 -5.78
N THR A 186 -5.97 1.77 -6.07
CA THR A 186 -5.17 0.69 -5.48
C THR A 186 -4.58 -0.17 -6.61
N PRO A 187 -3.67 0.41 -7.42
CA PRO A 187 -3.25 -0.15 -8.70
C PRO A 187 -2.46 -1.47 -8.60
N VAL A 188 -1.95 -1.83 -7.43
CA VAL A 188 -1.12 -3.03 -7.26
C VAL A 188 -1.81 -4.02 -6.33
N ARG A 189 -2.08 -5.22 -6.83
CA ARG A 189 -2.55 -6.34 -6.04
C ARG A 189 -1.38 -7.18 -5.56
N LEU A 190 -1.29 -7.39 -4.25
CA LEU A 190 -0.37 -8.35 -3.64
C LEU A 190 -1.14 -9.61 -3.28
N LEU A 191 -0.72 -10.76 -3.82
CA LEU A 191 -1.24 -12.06 -3.40
C LEU A 191 -0.47 -12.54 -2.17
N LEU A 192 -1.21 -12.94 -1.15
CA LEU A 192 -0.71 -13.20 0.19
C LEU A 192 -0.93 -14.66 0.56
N GLU A 193 0.01 -15.21 1.33
CA GLU A 193 -0.10 -16.50 1.99
C GLU A 193 0.28 -16.33 3.47
N THR A 194 -0.63 -16.71 4.36
CA THR A 194 -0.42 -16.70 5.80
C THR A 194 0.36 -17.95 6.24
N ASN A 195 0.89 -17.94 7.46
CA ASN A 195 1.57 -19.12 8.04
C ASN A 195 0.67 -20.38 8.18
N ASN A 196 -0.66 -20.22 8.17
CA ASN A 196 -1.63 -21.33 8.13
C ASN A 196 -2.11 -21.64 6.70
N GLU A 197 -1.32 -21.28 5.68
CA GLU A 197 -1.53 -21.56 4.25
C GLU A 197 -2.83 -20.97 3.65
N GLN A 198 -3.47 -20.04 4.35
CA GLN A 198 -4.61 -19.33 3.82
C GLN A 198 -4.14 -18.27 2.83
N LYS A 199 -4.83 -18.19 1.70
CA LYS A 199 -4.48 -17.28 0.61
C LYS A 199 -5.50 -16.17 0.50
N GLY A 200 -5.05 -15.01 0.07
CA GLY A 200 -5.89 -13.88 -0.26
C GLY A 200 -5.07 -12.80 -0.95
N PHE A 201 -5.57 -11.57 -0.93
CA PHE A 201 -4.86 -10.45 -1.52
C PHE A 201 -5.15 -9.15 -0.78
N ILE A 202 -4.32 -8.17 -1.09
CA ILE A 202 -4.55 -6.78 -0.74
C ILE A 202 -4.16 -5.88 -1.91
N ASP A 203 -5.02 -4.90 -2.19
CA ASP A 203 -4.80 -3.92 -3.24
C ASP A 203 -4.22 -2.64 -2.61
N ILE A 204 -3.09 -2.18 -3.13
CA ILE A 204 -2.31 -1.07 -2.57
C ILE A 204 -1.90 -0.06 -3.64
N ASN A 205 -1.49 1.11 -3.17
CA ASN A 205 -0.96 2.21 -3.95
C ASN A 205 0.51 2.47 -3.59
N LEU A 206 1.41 2.46 -4.58
CA LEU A 206 2.85 2.55 -4.35
C LEU A 206 3.46 3.90 -4.72
N SER A 207 3.45 4.28 -6.00
CA SER A 207 4.02 5.57 -6.41
C SER A 207 3.01 6.72 -6.27
N GLY A 208 1.72 6.44 -6.35
CA GLY A 208 0.68 7.47 -6.55
C GLY A 208 0.53 7.91 -8.00
N THR A 209 1.23 7.29 -8.96
CA THR A 209 1.02 7.50 -10.39
C THR A 209 -0.39 7.03 -10.78
N ASN A 210 -1.11 7.90 -11.50
CA ASN A 210 -2.48 7.69 -11.94
C ASN A 210 -3.53 7.50 -10.82
N VAL A 211 -3.21 7.96 -9.60
CA VAL A 211 -4.11 7.93 -8.44
C VAL A 211 -4.64 9.35 -8.17
N PRO A 212 -5.93 9.54 -7.85
CA PRO A 212 -6.45 10.85 -7.47
C PRO A 212 -5.69 11.47 -6.29
N LYS A 213 -5.35 12.77 -6.41
CA LYS A 213 -4.48 13.49 -5.46
C LYS A 213 -4.94 13.44 -4.00
N ASN A 214 -6.25 13.43 -3.75
CA ASN A 214 -6.82 13.40 -2.39
C ASN A 214 -6.64 12.05 -1.67
N ILE A 215 -6.33 10.98 -2.40
CA ILE A 215 -6.10 9.64 -1.84
C ILE A 215 -4.74 9.05 -2.21
N SER A 216 -3.91 9.81 -2.93
CA SER A 216 -2.61 9.32 -3.40
C SER A 216 -1.64 8.95 -2.28
N LYS A 217 -1.89 9.37 -1.04
CA LYS A 217 -1.10 9.01 0.15
C LYS A 217 -1.73 7.90 1.01
N LYS A 218 -2.86 7.34 0.59
CA LYS A 218 -3.59 6.27 1.30
C LYS A 218 -3.31 4.91 0.67
N ASN A 219 -3.63 3.85 1.41
CA ASN A 219 -3.51 2.44 1.02
C ASN A 219 -2.08 2.10 0.57
N ARG A 220 -1.08 2.67 1.25
CA ARG A 220 0.34 2.42 1.00
C ARG A 220 0.74 1.06 1.55
N PHE A 221 1.88 0.54 1.07
CA PHE A 221 2.43 -0.71 1.59
C PHE A 221 2.56 -0.70 3.13
N TYR A 222 3.09 0.40 3.69
CA TYR A 222 3.30 0.54 5.13
C TYR A 222 2.02 0.76 5.95
N ASP A 223 0.87 0.98 5.29
CA ASP A 223 -0.42 1.01 5.98
C ASP A 223 -0.87 -0.42 6.34
N TYR A 224 -0.31 -1.43 5.67
CA TYR A 224 -0.71 -2.83 5.81
C TYR A 224 0.42 -3.78 6.24
N PHE A 225 1.69 -3.38 6.08
CA PHE A 225 2.83 -4.25 6.38
C PHE A 225 3.93 -3.53 7.17
N SER A 226 4.50 -4.23 8.15
CA SER A 226 5.76 -3.89 8.80
C SER A 226 6.88 -4.83 8.35
N MET A 227 8.10 -4.30 8.28
CA MET A 227 9.32 -5.07 8.04
C MET A 227 9.97 -5.54 9.35
N GLU A 228 9.50 -5.06 10.50
CA GLU A 228 10.09 -5.35 11.80
C GLU A 228 9.56 -6.66 12.38
N ASN A 229 10.47 -7.55 12.76
CA ASN A 229 10.14 -8.84 13.34
C ASN A 229 9.75 -8.74 14.84
N PRO A 230 8.48 -8.98 15.22
CA PRO A 230 8.05 -8.97 16.62
C PRO A 230 8.46 -10.22 17.40
N GLU A 231 9.05 -11.25 16.78
CA GLU A 231 9.40 -12.50 17.46
C GLU A 231 10.39 -12.29 18.61
N SER A 232 11.25 -11.26 18.50
CA SER A 232 12.20 -10.88 19.55
C SER A 232 11.55 -10.33 20.83
N TRP A 233 10.24 -10.04 20.81
CA TRP A 233 9.54 -9.42 21.94
C TRP A 233 9.03 -10.46 22.94
N THR A 234 8.88 -10.02 24.18
CA THR A 234 8.35 -10.88 25.26
C THR A 234 6.88 -11.24 25.00
N ASN A 235 6.44 -12.38 25.55
CA ASN A 235 5.05 -12.82 25.42
C ASN A 235 4.06 -11.79 25.96
N ASP A 236 4.40 -11.07 27.03
CA ASP A 236 3.59 -9.97 27.57
C ASP A 236 3.32 -8.88 26.53
N ILE A 237 4.35 -8.47 25.77
CA ILE A 237 4.23 -7.44 24.74
C ILE A 237 3.37 -7.96 23.59
N LYS A 238 3.62 -9.19 23.14
CA LYS A 238 2.82 -9.85 22.08
C LYS A 238 1.35 -9.94 22.47
N ASN A 239 1.05 -10.37 23.70
CA ASN A 239 -0.32 -10.46 24.22
C ASN A 239 -1.00 -9.09 24.24
N LEU A 240 -0.31 -8.04 24.72
CA LEU A 240 -0.86 -6.67 24.73
C LEU A 240 -1.19 -6.16 23.33
N ILE A 241 -0.33 -6.43 22.36
CA ILE A 241 -0.55 -6.08 20.95
C ILE A 241 -1.79 -6.77 20.39
N GLU A 242 -1.95 -8.06 20.68
CA GLU A 242 -3.10 -8.86 20.21
C GLU A 242 -4.44 -8.28 20.71
N ILE A 243 -4.46 -7.79 21.96
CA ILE A 243 -5.65 -7.17 22.56
C ILE A 243 -5.71 -5.65 22.39
N LYS A 244 -4.86 -5.06 21.52
CA LYS A 244 -4.81 -3.61 21.23
C LYS A 244 -4.60 -2.75 22.48
N MET A 245 -3.74 -3.21 23.40
CA MET A 245 -3.31 -2.48 24.59
C MET A 245 -1.83 -2.08 24.51
N VAL A 246 -1.50 -0.98 25.18
CA VAL A 246 -0.14 -0.48 25.30
C VAL A 246 0.22 -0.29 26.76
N LYS A 247 1.51 -0.35 27.09
CA LYS A 247 2.03 -0.06 28.44
C LYS A 247 3.31 0.76 28.40
N PRO A 248 3.61 1.54 29.45
CA PRO A 248 4.89 2.22 29.58
C PRO A 248 6.07 1.25 29.39
N GLY A 249 7.12 1.73 28.72
CA GLY A 249 8.29 0.95 28.33
C GLY A 249 8.21 0.34 26.92
N MET A 250 7.03 0.34 26.29
CA MET A 250 6.92 -0.08 24.88
C MET A 250 7.69 0.85 23.95
N THR A 251 8.31 0.30 22.91
CA THR A 251 8.92 1.11 21.85
C THR A 251 7.85 1.73 20.94
N ILE A 252 8.24 2.73 20.14
CA ILE A 252 7.44 3.27 19.03
C ILE A 252 6.83 2.14 18.18
N SER A 253 7.65 1.17 17.79
CA SER A 253 7.22 0.06 16.96
C SER A 253 6.22 -0.84 17.65
N GLN A 254 6.41 -1.16 18.93
CA GLN A 254 5.46 -1.95 19.72
C GLN A 254 4.12 -1.21 19.92
N ALA A 255 4.16 0.10 20.11
CA ALA A 255 2.96 0.92 20.25
C ALA A 255 2.18 1.03 18.92
N ARG A 256 2.87 1.26 17.79
CA ARG A 256 2.29 1.10 16.45
C ARG A 256 1.72 -0.29 16.26
N MET A 257 2.45 -1.28 16.79
CA MET A 257 2.04 -2.67 16.73
C MET A 257 0.68 -2.86 17.39
N SER A 258 0.47 -2.23 18.53
CA SER A 258 -0.81 -2.33 19.22
C SER A 258 -1.91 -1.46 18.61
N TRP A 259 -1.68 -0.15 18.49
CA TRP A 259 -2.72 0.85 18.19
C TRP A 259 -2.79 1.30 16.72
N GLY A 260 -1.82 0.94 15.89
CA GLY A 260 -1.74 1.39 14.49
C GLY A 260 -0.98 2.72 14.34
N GLU A 261 -1.12 3.36 13.18
CA GLU A 261 -0.58 4.71 12.96
C GLU A 261 -1.50 5.76 13.61
N PRO A 262 -0.93 6.79 14.26
CA PRO A 262 -1.71 7.91 14.78
C PRO A 262 -2.21 8.82 13.64
N ASP A 263 -3.29 9.56 13.89
CA ASP A 263 -3.79 10.59 12.97
C ASP A 263 -2.80 11.74 12.84
N TYR A 264 -2.12 12.06 13.94
CA TYR A 264 -1.18 13.18 14.02
C TYR A 264 -0.07 12.93 15.05
N ILE A 265 1.13 13.46 14.76
CA ILE A 265 2.29 13.39 15.66
C ILE A 265 2.83 14.80 15.90
N GLU A 266 2.82 15.23 17.15
CA GLU A 266 3.54 16.42 17.61
C GLU A 266 4.94 16.00 18.08
N ILE A 267 5.98 16.63 17.51
CA ILE A 267 7.37 16.36 17.88
C ILE A 267 7.94 17.60 18.56
N LYS A 268 8.55 17.41 19.74
CA LYS A 268 9.42 18.39 20.39
C LYS A 268 10.79 17.75 20.55
N SER A 269 11.79 18.33 19.91
CA SER A 269 13.17 17.87 20.02
C SER A 269 14.07 18.98 20.52
N ASP A 270 14.82 18.73 21.58
CA ASP A 270 15.98 19.52 21.98
C ASP A 270 17.27 18.71 21.74
N VAL A 271 18.43 19.27 22.10
CA VAL A 271 19.75 18.65 21.82
C VAL A 271 19.93 17.29 22.51
N ALA A 272 19.17 17.00 23.58
CA ALA A 272 19.37 15.82 24.42
C ALA A 272 18.16 14.86 24.44
N THR A 273 16.97 15.34 24.10
CA THR A 273 15.71 14.60 24.25
C THR A 273 14.78 14.82 23.06
N LYS A 274 14.19 13.72 22.60
CA LYS A 274 13.12 13.72 21.60
C LYS A 274 11.82 13.29 22.27
N GLN A 275 10.86 14.19 22.34
CA GLN A 275 9.52 13.93 22.83
C GLN A 275 8.55 13.86 21.65
N GLU A 276 7.68 12.85 21.65
CA GLU A 276 6.63 12.71 20.64
C GLU A 276 5.29 12.52 21.35
N LYS A 277 4.27 13.26 20.91
CA LYS A 277 2.88 13.07 21.33
C LYS A 277 2.08 12.62 20.11
N TRP A 278 1.55 11.42 20.20
CA TRP A 278 0.80 10.77 19.13
C TRP A 278 -0.67 10.85 19.45
N ILE A 279 -1.46 11.38 18.52
CA ILE A 279 -2.88 11.62 18.69
C ILE A 279 -3.64 10.67 17.76
N TYR A 280 -4.58 9.92 18.35
CA TYR A 280 -5.44 8.95 17.68
C TYR A 280 -6.90 9.47 17.66
N PRO A 281 -7.81 8.78 16.95
CA PRO A 281 -9.23 9.10 16.99
C PRO A 281 -9.76 9.20 18.44
N TYR A 282 -10.74 10.07 18.63
CA TYR A 282 -11.35 10.36 19.94
C TYR A 282 -10.40 11.01 20.97
N ASN A 283 -9.24 11.54 20.55
CA ASN A 283 -8.22 12.17 21.41
C ASN A 283 -7.48 11.20 22.33
N ASP A 284 -7.53 9.89 22.03
CA ASP A 284 -6.63 8.93 22.64
C ASP A 284 -5.18 9.32 22.30
N THR A 285 -4.30 9.37 23.30
CA THR A 285 -2.96 9.97 23.15
C THR A 285 -1.88 9.07 23.73
N LEU A 286 -0.77 8.91 23.00
CA LEU A 286 0.45 8.26 23.49
C LEU A 286 1.60 9.26 23.58
N PHE A 287 2.39 9.19 24.65
CA PHE A 287 3.53 10.08 24.88
C PHE A 287 4.82 9.30 24.93
N PHE A 288 5.74 9.62 24.02
CA PHE A 288 7.04 8.99 23.92
C PHE A 288 8.14 9.96 24.31
N GLU A 289 9.19 9.41 24.88
CA GLU A 289 10.45 10.11 25.13
C GLU A 289 11.58 9.19 24.68
N ASN A 290 12.43 9.70 23.79
CA ASN A 290 13.52 8.96 23.16
C ASN A 290 13.08 7.61 22.56
N GLY A 291 11.87 7.58 21.98
CA GLY A 291 11.30 6.41 21.32
C GLY A 291 10.65 5.38 22.25
N ILE A 292 10.55 5.67 23.55
CA ILE A 292 9.93 4.80 24.55
C ILE A 292 8.65 5.42 25.10
N LEU A 293 7.56 4.65 25.12
CA LEU A 293 6.27 5.04 25.65
C LEU A 293 6.37 5.29 27.14
N LYS A 294 6.01 6.49 27.57
CA LYS A 294 5.99 6.90 28.99
C LYS A 294 4.60 6.81 29.58
N LYS A 295 3.58 7.21 28.83
CA LYS A 295 2.18 7.19 29.26
C LYS A 295 1.22 7.12 28.08
N SER A 296 0.02 6.63 28.36
CA SER A 296 -1.13 6.62 27.46
C SER A 296 -2.32 7.28 28.15
N GLU A 297 -3.06 8.10 27.44
CA GLU A 297 -4.30 8.74 27.88
C GLU A 297 -5.42 8.27 26.96
N LYS A 298 -6.47 7.63 27.50
CA LYS A 298 -7.67 7.29 26.75
C LYS A 298 -8.76 8.30 27.06
N SER A 299 -9.47 8.73 26.04
CA SER A 299 -10.70 9.47 26.18
C SER A 299 -11.74 8.63 26.91
N ILE A 300 -12.34 9.21 27.95
CA ILE A 300 -13.53 8.63 28.58
C ILE A 300 -14.69 9.06 27.68
N LEU A 301 -15.13 8.18 26.79
CA LEU A 301 -16.49 8.30 26.27
C LEU A 301 -17.41 8.00 27.46
N GLU A 302 -18.00 9.03 28.04
CA GLU A 302 -19.12 8.88 28.96
C GLU A 302 -20.23 8.11 28.22
N THR A 303 -20.32 6.81 28.46
CA THR A 303 -21.53 6.03 28.18
C THR A 303 -22.61 6.53 29.12
N THR A 304 -23.26 7.63 28.75
CA THR A 304 -24.50 8.11 29.35
C THR A 304 -25.66 7.25 28.85
N GLU A 305 -25.63 5.95 29.14
CA GLU A 305 -26.81 5.07 29.04
C GLU A 305 -26.73 4.02 30.16
N GLN A 306 -27.06 4.47 31.38
CA GLN A 306 -27.73 3.66 32.42
C GLN A 306 -28.04 4.57 33.61
N LYS A 307 -29.07 5.41 33.43
CA LYS A 307 -29.91 5.93 34.51
C LYS A 307 -31.19 6.49 33.90
N LYS A 308 -32.11 5.58 33.58
CA LYS A 308 -33.55 5.74 33.73
C LYS A 308 -34.21 4.37 33.72
#